data_AF-A0A6A6LE22-F1
#
_entry.id   AF-A0A6A6LE22-F1
#
_cell.length_a   1.000
_cell.length_b   1.000
_cell.length_c   1.000
_cell.angle_alpha   90.00
_cell.angle_beta   90.00
_cell.angle_gamma   90.00
#
_symmetry.space_group_name_H-M   'P 1'
#
loop_
_entity.id
_entity.type
_entity.pdbx_description
1 polymer ?
#
loop_
_entity_poly.entity_id
_entity_poly.type
_entity_poly.pdbx_seq_one_letter_code
_entity_poly.pdbx_strand_id
1 'polypeptide(L)'
;MIISRKDLSQDVCPPGVAEILNTTLNETLFSYVPEYENVSLFYNCSNEATMVPTPYKISCSVNGEQRDAFFATDWLLSKWNQDPSDCNIRVEVPVPKVDVEQLISGGTEALSKALREGFNVTYMFDTIPMCSECVHSGGICATNSSTFRFTCLCRDQPYPYNCPKAKGNNSKNSAHSD
;
A
#
# COMPACT_ATOMS: atom_id res chain seq x y z
N MET A 1 0.96 -5.73 9.15
CA MET A 1 -0.11 -4.71 9.00
C MET A 1 -0.81 -5.00 7.69
N ILE A 2 -2.12 -4.80 7.58
CA ILE A 2 -2.85 -5.00 6.31
C ILE A 2 -3.20 -3.63 5.73
N ILE A 3 -2.98 -3.46 4.42
CA ILE A 3 -3.40 -2.27 3.67
C ILE A 3 -4.21 -2.68 2.45
N SER A 4 -5.15 -1.82 2.03
CA SER A 4 -5.95 -2.02 0.83
C SER A 4 -6.20 -0.69 0.10
N ARG A 5 -6.46 -0.79 -1.20
CA ARG A 5 -6.87 0.33 -2.05
C ARG A 5 -8.32 0.68 -1.74
N LYS A 6 -8.54 1.75 -0.97
CA LYS A 6 -9.87 2.16 -0.51
C LYS A 6 -10.86 2.37 -1.67
N ASP A 7 -10.39 2.96 -2.75
CA ASP A 7 -11.14 3.23 -3.97
C ASP A 7 -11.57 1.96 -4.74
N LEU A 8 -10.89 0.83 -4.53
CA LEU A 8 -11.21 -0.47 -5.16
C LEU A 8 -11.82 -1.50 -4.19
N SER A 9 -11.78 -1.24 -2.88
CA SER A 9 -12.17 -2.21 -1.84
C SER A 9 -13.68 -2.50 -1.75
N GLN A 10 -14.51 -1.58 -2.24
CA GLN A 10 -15.98 -1.69 -2.21
C GLN A 10 -16.53 -2.12 -3.55
N ASP A 11 -15.98 -1.59 -4.63
CA ASP A 11 -16.36 -1.87 -6.01
C ASP A 11 -15.09 -1.92 -6.87
N VAL A 12 -14.99 -2.96 -7.69
CA VAL A 12 -13.87 -3.13 -8.64
C VAL A 12 -13.99 -2.12 -9.80
N CYS A 13 -15.19 -1.59 -10.07
CA CYS A 13 -15.39 -0.47 -10.99
C CYS A 13 -16.06 0.71 -10.24
N PRO A 14 -15.28 1.52 -9.50
CA PRO A 14 -15.85 2.64 -8.76
C PRO A 14 -16.43 3.70 -9.71
N PRO A 15 -17.44 4.50 -9.30
CA PRO A 15 -18.05 5.54 -10.14
C PRO A 15 -17.06 6.57 -10.71
N GLY A 16 -15.92 6.78 -10.03
CA GLY A 16 -14.83 7.65 -10.45
C GLY A 16 -13.69 6.93 -11.17
N VAL A 17 -13.92 5.74 -11.76
CA VAL A 17 -12.87 4.93 -12.39
C VAL A 17 -12.09 5.68 -13.49
N ALA A 18 -12.71 6.67 -14.15
CA ALA A 18 -12.04 7.51 -15.13
C ALA A 18 -10.85 8.33 -14.57
N GLU A 19 -10.85 8.57 -13.26
CA GLU A 19 -9.84 9.36 -12.55
C GLU A 19 -8.93 8.49 -11.66
N ILE A 20 -9.09 7.16 -11.73
CA ILE A 20 -8.31 6.25 -10.89
C ILE A 20 -6.83 6.29 -11.26
N LEU A 21 -5.98 6.34 -10.24
CA LEU A 21 -4.53 6.42 -10.42
C LEU A 21 -3.89 5.05 -10.18
N ASN A 22 -2.84 4.77 -10.97
CA ASN A 22 -1.90 3.72 -10.62
C ASN A 22 -1.00 4.23 -9.48
N THR A 23 -0.86 3.43 -8.42
CA THR A 23 -0.12 3.83 -7.22
C THR A 23 0.74 2.68 -6.77
N THR A 24 2.01 2.94 -6.47
CA THR A 24 2.90 1.98 -5.84
C THR A 24 2.99 2.23 -4.33
N LEU A 25 3.28 1.18 -3.57
CA LEU A 25 3.60 1.33 -2.15
C LEU A 25 4.90 2.12 -2.01
N ASN A 26 4.96 3.04 -1.05
CA ASN A 26 6.21 3.70 -0.70
C ASN A 26 7.08 2.73 0.11
N GLU A 27 8.04 2.10 -0.57
CA GLU A 27 8.97 1.13 0.00
C GLU A 27 9.92 1.71 1.07
N THR A 28 9.92 3.03 1.29
CA THR A 28 10.71 3.65 2.38
C THR A 28 10.10 3.39 3.75
N LEU A 29 8.78 3.22 3.83
CA LEU A 29 8.05 3.03 5.09
C LEU A 29 7.48 1.63 5.26
N PHE A 30 7.18 0.98 4.15
CA PHE A 30 6.53 -0.32 4.14
C PHE A 30 7.20 -1.19 3.11
N SER A 31 7.67 -2.36 3.50
CA SER A 31 8.06 -3.40 2.56
C SER A 31 6.89 -4.34 2.36
N TYR A 32 6.77 -4.82 1.13
CA TYR A 32 6.01 -6.02 0.87
C TYR A 32 6.63 -7.18 1.69
N VAL A 33 5.78 -7.99 2.32
CA VAL A 33 6.24 -9.31 2.82
C VAL A 33 6.78 -10.09 1.59
N PRO A 34 7.80 -10.95 1.69
CA PRO A 34 8.16 -11.79 0.55
C PRO A 34 6.91 -12.56 0.05
N GLU A 35 6.76 -12.74 -1.28
CA GLU A 35 5.69 -13.53 -1.96
C GLU A 35 4.42 -12.79 -2.46
N TYR A 36 4.60 -11.69 -3.19
CA TYR A 36 3.53 -11.03 -3.98
C TYR A 36 3.69 -11.23 -5.48
N GLU A 37 2.59 -11.03 -6.20
CA GLU A 37 2.52 -10.85 -7.65
C GLU A 37 1.55 -9.71 -7.97
N ASN A 38 1.85 -8.95 -9.03
CA ASN A 38 1.00 -7.84 -9.44
C ASN A 38 -0.14 -8.36 -10.31
N VAL A 39 -1.36 -8.03 -9.91
CA VAL A 39 -2.56 -8.18 -10.73
C VAL A 39 -2.88 -6.82 -11.34
N SER A 40 -2.96 -6.76 -12.66
CA SER A 40 -3.32 -5.55 -13.39
C SER A 40 -4.81 -5.54 -13.68
N LEU A 41 -5.47 -4.42 -13.38
CA LEU A 41 -6.84 -4.12 -13.75
C LEU A 41 -6.81 -3.11 -14.90
N PHE A 42 -7.50 -3.44 -15.98
CA PHE A 42 -7.56 -2.66 -17.21
C PHE A 42 -8.98 -2.13 -17.39
N TYR A 43 -9.12 -0.83 -17.67
CA TYR A 43 -10.40 -0.17 -17.89
C TYR A 43 -10.36 0.73 -19.11
N ASN A 44 -11.56 1.12 -19.55
CA ASN A 44 -11.76 2.02 -20.69
C ASN A 44 -11.10 1.47 -21.98
N CYS A 45 -11.25 0.18 -22.21
CA CYS A 45 -10.79 -0.49 -23.43
C CYS A 45 -11.83 -0.30 -24.55
N SER A 46 -11.38 -0.32 -25.80
CA SER A 46 -12.19 0.09 -26.96
C SER A 46 -13.04 -1.04 -27.56
N ASN A 47 -13.08 -2.21 -26.89
CA ASN A 47 -13.79 -3.46 -27.21
C ASN A 47 -12.91 -4.62 -27.73
N GLU A 48 -11.61 -4.65 -27.40
CA GLU A 48 -10.70 -5.73 -27.84
C GLU A 48 -10.37 -6.78 -26.75
N ALA A 49 -11.07 -6.79 -25.62
CA ALA A 49 -10.94 -7.85 -24.61
C ALA A 49 -11.64 -9.17 -25.04
N THR A 50 -11.53 -9.51 -26.33
CA THR A 50 -12.19 -10.67 -26.95
C THR A 50 -11.52 -11.98 -26.56
N MET A 51 -10.20 -11.96 -26.33
CA MET A 51 -9.44 -13.15 -25.93
C MET A 51 -9.49 -13.40 -24.42
N VAL A 52 -9.99 -12.43 -23.64
CA VAL A 52 -10.16 -12.53 -22.19
C VAL A 52 -11.37 -13.42 -21.86
N PRO A 53 -11.20 -14.50 -21.08
CA PRO A 53 -12.31 -15.33 -20.63
C PRO A 53 -13.27 -14.57 -19.70
N THR A 54 -14.56 -14.90 -19.78
CA THR A 54 -15.63 -14.23 -19.04
C THR A 54 -15.40 -14.07 -17.53
N PRO A 55 -14.83 -15.05 -16.78
CA PRO A 55 -14.57 -14.89 -15.35
C PRO A 55 -13.62 -13.75 -14.99
N TYR A 56 -12.86 -13.24 -15.94
CA TYR A 56 -11.89 -12.16 -15.75
C TYR A 56 -12.39 -10.80 -16.26
N LYS A 57 -13.57 -10.75 -16.89
CA LYS A 57 -14.19 -9.52 -17.38
C LYS A 57 -14.91 -8.81 -16.24
N ILE A 58 -14.67 -7.50 -16.12
CA ILE A 58 -15.28 -6.62 -15.13
C ILE A 58 -16.40 -5.85 -15.82
N SER A 59 -17.61 -5.89 -15.26
CA SER A 59 -18.70 -5.01 -15.71
C SER A 59 -18.40 -3.59 -15.24
N CYS A 60 -18.13 -2.67 -16.18
CA CYS A 60 -17.68 -1.33 -15.82
C CYS A 60 -18.22 -0.26 -16.77
N SER A 61 -18.60 0.88 -16.20
CA SER A 61 -18.99 2.07 -16.96
C SER A 61 -18.02 3.20 -16.70
N VAL A 62 -17.51 3.81 -17.76
CA VAL A 62 -16.60 4.95 -17.71
C VAL A 62 -17.34 6.16 -18.24
N ASN A 63 -17.50 7.20 -17.42
CA ASN A 63 -18.29 8.40 -17.76
C ASN A 63 -19.73 8.09 -18.22
N GLY A 64 -20.34 7.05 -17.64
CA GLY A 64 -21.71 6.63 -17.98
C GLY A 64 -21.83 5.74 -19.23
N GLU A 65 -20.72 5.43 -19.90
CA GLU A 65 -20.70 4.53 -21.06
C GLU A 65 -20.11 3.17 -20.67
N GLN A 66 -20.76 2.09 -21.10
CA GLN A 66 -20.22 0.73 -20.93
C GLN A 66 -18.93 0.59 -21.75
N ARG A 67 -17.87 0.16 -21.09
CA ARG A 67 -16.55 -0.06 -21.69
C ARG A 67 -16.00 -1.40 -21.24
N ASP A 68 -15.22 -2.03 -22.09
CA ASP A 68 -14.54 -3.27 -21.71
C ASP A 68 -13.54 -2.98 -20.57
N ALA A 69 -13.55 -3.88 -19.60
CA ALA A 69 -12.65 -3.88 -18.47
C ALA A 69 -12.37 -5.33 -18.06
N PHE A 70 -11.17 -5.61 -17.58
CA PHE A 70 -10.76 -6.94 -17.13
C PHE A 70 -9.57 -6.88 -16.20
N PHE A 71 -9.23 -8.02 -15.60
CA PHE A 71 -8.01 -8.15 -14.82
C PHE A 71 -7.18 -9.34 -15.29
N ALA A 72 -5.85 -9.22 -15.15
CA ALA A 72 -4.92 -10.25 -15.53
C ALA A 72 -3.58 -10.10 -14.80
N THR A 73 -2.87 -11.21 -14.63
CA THR A 73 -1.43 -11.21 -14.42
C THR A 73 -0.72 -11.21 -15.78
N ASP A 74 0.58 -10.91 -15.81
CA ASP A 74 1.37 -10.95 -17.05
C ASP A 74 1.34 -12.35 -17.71
N TRP A 75 1.31 -13.41 -16.90
CA TRP A 75 1.13 -14.78 -17.38
C TRP A 75 -0.22 -14.99 -18.08
N LEU A 76 -1.31 -14.46 -17.53
CA LEU A 76 -2.64 -14.58 -18.14
C LEU A 76 -2.73 -13.81 -19.47
N LEU A 77 -2.19 -12.59 -19.53
CA LEU A 77 -2.12 -11.80 -20.77
C LEU A 77 -1.41 -12.57 -21.89
N SER A 78 -0.24 -13.14 -21.56
CA SER A 78 0.53 -13.97 -22.49
C SER A 78 -0.23 -15.22 -22.93
N LYS A 79 -0.86 -15.93 -21.97
CA LYS A 79 -1.64 -17.14 -22.24
C LYS A 79 -2.83 -16.90 -23.17
N TRP A 80 -3.50 -15.76 -23.03
CA TRP A 80 -4.65 -15.40 -23.86
C TRP A 80 -4.23 -14.69 -25.15
N ASN A 81 -2.96 -14.34 -25.31
CA ASN A 81 -2.49 -13.47 -26.38
C ASN A 81 -3.29 -12.15 -26.43
N GLN A 82 -3.63 -11.62 -25.26
CA GLN A 82 -4.37 -10.37 -25.12
C GLN A 82 -3.39 -9.20 -25.10
N ASP A 83 -3.56 -8.27 -26.03
CA ASP A 83 -2.91 -6.96 -25.97
C ASP A 83 -3.83 -5.99 -25.20
N PRO A 84 -3.39 -5.42 -24.06
CA PRO A 84 -4.16 -4.44 -23.32
C PRO A 84 -3.86 -2.98 -23.75
N SER A 85 -3.14 -2.76 -24.85
CA SER A 85 -2.70 -1.42 -25.29
C SER A 85 -3.85 -0.45 -25.63
N ASP A 86 -5.04 -0.97 -25.93
CA ASP A 86 -6.26 -0.20 -26.19
C ASP A 86 -6.96 0.28 -24.91
N CYS A 87 -6.55 -0.22 -23.74
CA CYS A 87 -7.07 0.16 -22.44
C CYS A 87 -6.37 1.42 -21.93
N ASN A 88 -7.13 2.52 -21.83
CA ASN A 88 -6.57 3.82 -21.44
C ASN A 88 -6.22 3.92 -19.94
N ILE A 89 -6.66 2.96 -19.13
CA ILE A 89 -6.51 2.98 -17.69
C ILE A 89 -5.97 1.61 -17.24
N ARG A 90 -4.83 1.61 -16.55
CA ARG A 90 -4.20 0.44 -15.94
C ARG A 90 -3.93 0.73 -14.48
N VAL A 91 -4.40 -0.15 -13.60
CA VAL A 91 -4.12 -0.09 -12.16
C VAL A 91 -3.46 -1.40 -11.75
N GLU A 92 -2.32 -1.32 -11.07
CA GLU A 92 -1.65 -2.50 -10.54
C GLU A 92 -1.94 -2.64 -9.06
N VAL A 93 -2.30 -3.85 -8.65
CA VAL A 93 -2.54 -4.19 -7.25
C VAL A 93 -1.64 -5.38 -6.89
N PRO A 94 -0.77 -5.24 -5.88
CA PRO A 94 0.01 -6.36 -5.37
C PRO A 94 -0.91 -7.30 -4.57
N VAL A 95 -0.87 -8.59 -4.90
CA VAL A 95 -1.70 -9.64 -4.30
C VAL A 95 -0.78 -10.78 -3.83
N PRO A 96 -1.01 -11.39 -2.64
CA PRO A 96 -0.25 -12.56 -2.22
C PRO A 96 -0.31 -13.66 -3.29
N LYS A 97 0.80 -14.33 -3.59
CA LYS A 97 0.83 -15.38 -4.63
C LYS A 97 -0.22 -16.48 -4.42
N VAL A 98 -0.44 -16.87 -3.16
CA VAL A 98 -1.44 -17.88 -2.76
C VAL A 98 -2.86 -17.43 -3.14
N ASP A 99 -3.11 -16.13 -3.09
CA ASP A 99 -4.39 -15.55 -3.43
C ASP A 99 -4.51 -15.40 -4.95
N VAL A 100 -3.41 -15.16 -5.69
CA VAL A 100 -3.42 -15.16 -7.16
C VAL A 100 -3.91 -16.50 -7.74
N GLU A 101 -3.54 -17.64 -7.16
CA GLU A 101 -4.08 -18.94 -7.58
C GLU A 101 -5.59 -19.05 -7.35
N GLN A 102 -6.08 -18.48 -6.24
CA GLN A 102 -7.51 -18.37 -5.95
C GLN A 102 -8.21 -17.38 -6.90
N LEU A 103 -7.55 -16.28 -7.28
CA LEU A 103 -8.05 -15.33 -8.28
C LEU A 103 -8.25 -16.01 -9.63
N ILE A 104 -7.27 -16.81 -10.06
CA ILE A 104 -7.31 -17.55 -11.32
C ILE A 104 -8.53 -18.49 -11.36
N SER A 105 -8.86 -19.15 -10.24
CA SER A 105 -9.99 -20.08 -10.18
C SER A 105 -11.35 -19.42 -9.89
N GLY A 106 -11.37 -18.31 -9.14
CA GLY A 106 -12.60 -17.66 -8.66
C GLY A 106 -13.02 -16.38 -9.42
N GLY A 107 -12.25 -15.91 -10.39
CA GLY A 107 -12.64 -14.79 -11.25
C GLY A 107 -12.86 -13.47 -10.50
N THR A 108 -13.80 -12.66 -10.98
CA THR A 108 -14.13 -11.34 -10.40
C THR A 108 -14.58 -11.38 -8.94
N GLU A 109 -15.19 -12.48 -8.48
CA GLU A 109 -15.60 -12.62 -7.08
C GLU A 109 -14.38 -12.75 -6.17
N ALA A 110 -13.42 -13.59 -6.56
CA ALA A 110 -12.15 -13.71 -5.84
C ALA A 110 -11.35 -12.40 -5.90
N LEU A 111 -11.36 -11.68 -7.03
CA LEU A 111 -10.73 -10.36 -7.14
C LEU A 111 -11.34 -9.37 -6.15
N SER A 112 -12.67 -9.29 -6.10
CA SER A 112 -13.38 -8.40 -5.18
C SER A 112 -13.06 -8.72 -3.73
N LYS A 113 -12.89 -10.00 -3.39
CA LYS A 113 -12.45 -10.44 -2.06
C LYS A 113 -11.02 -9.99 -1.77
N ALA A 114 -10.07 -10.25 -2.67
CA ALA A 114 -8.68 -9.86 -2.48
C ALA A 114 -8.50 -8.34 -2.33
N LEU A 115 -9.22 -7.53 -3.13
CA LEU A 115 -9.18 -6.07 -3.04
C LEU A 115 -9.73 -5.55 -1.71
N ARG A 116 -10.76 -6.21 -1.17
CA ARG A 116 -11.37 -5.87 0.11
C ARG A 116 -10.50 -6.28 1.30
N GLU A 117 -9.94 -7.49 1.26
CA GLU A 117 -9.06 -8.02 2.31
C GLU A 117 -7.70 -7.31 2.33
N GLY A 118 -7.24 -6.84 1.16
CA GLY A 118 -5.96 -6.17 1.03
C GLY A 118 -4.79 -7.14 1.16
N PHE A 119 -3.62 -6.58 1.44
CA PHE A 119 -2.40 -7.37 1.56
C PHE A 119 -1.56 -6.96 2.76
N ASN A 120 -0.80 -7.92 3.28
CA ASN A 120 0.14 -7.68 4.36
C ASN A 120 1.33 -6.86 3.90
N VAL A 121 1.67 -5.87 4.71
CA VAL A 121 2.93 -5.14 4.64
C VAL A 121 3.65 -5.22 5.97
N THR A 122 4.97 -5.23 5.87
CA THR A 122 5.85 -5.01 7.01
C THR A 122 6.15 -3.53 7.05
N TYR A 123 5.89 -2.89 8.18
CA TYR A 123 6.43 -1.55 8.37
C TYR A 123 7.95 -1.67 8.45
N MET A 124 8.69 -1.01 7.56
CA MET A 124 10.15 -1.06 7.55
C MET A 124 10.66 -0.35 8.79
N PHE A 125 11.07 -1.19 9.74
CA PHE A 125 11.38 -0.83 11.11
C PHE A 125 12.85 -1.17 11.38
N ASP A 126 13.74 -0.77 10.47
CA ASP A 126 15.18 -0.64 10.77
C ASP A 126 15.41 0.25 12.01
N THR A 127 14.35 0.96 12.41
CA THR A 127 14.21 1.84 13.56
C THR A 127 13.60 1.16 14.78
N ILE A 128 13.33 -0.15 14.85
CA ILE A 128 12.87 -0.78 16.12
C ILE A 128 13.83 -0.46 17.28
N PRO A 129 15.16 -0.58 17.11
CA PRO A 129 16.11 -0.15 18.13
C PRO A 129 15.98 1.36 18.43
N MET A 130 15.89 2.20 17.40
CA MET A 130 15.76 3.67 17.56
C MET A 130 14.45 4.09 18.23
N CYS A 131 13.36 3.39 17.94
CA CYS A 131 12.05 3.59 18.53
C CYS A 131 12.05 3.16 19.99
N SER A 132 12.67 2.03 20.30
CA SER A 132 12.90 1.59 21.68
C SER A 132 13.68 2.64 22.48
N GLU A 133 14.76 3.19 21.92
CA GLU A 133 15.54 4.26 22.56
C GLU A 133 14.73 5.56 22.73
N CYS A 134 13.97 5.96 21.72
CA CYS A 134 13.08 7.11 21.78
C CYS A 134 12.05 6.98 22.92
N VAL A 135 11.35 5.85 22.98
CA VAL A 135 10.36 5.58 24.03
C VAL A 135 11.02 5.54 25.41
N HIS A 136 12.20 4.91 25.53
CA HIS A 136 12.95 4.87 26.78
C HIS A 136 13.38 6.28 27.25
N SER A 137 13.62 7.20 26.33
CA SER A 137 13.92 8.60 26.62
C SER A 137 12.69 9.46 26.94
N GLY A 138 11.48 8.90 26.88
CA GLY A 138 10.22 9.61 27.12
C GLY A 138 9.60 10.27 25.90
N GLY A 139 10.04 9.90 24.69
CA GLY A 139 9.49 10.38 23.43
C GLY A 139 8.46 9.44 22.78
N ILE A 140 7.92 9.87 21.64
CA ILE A 140 7.00 9.09 20.80
C ILE A 140 7.67 8.85 19.44
N CYS A 141 7.72 7.60 18.99
CA CYS A 141 8.26 7.27 17.68
C CYS A 141 7.37 7.82 16.58
N ALA A 142 7.97 8.50 15.60
CA ALA A 142 7.27 9.01 14.45
C ALA A 142 8.15 8.96 13.20
N THR A 143 7.52 9.25 12.07
CA THR A 143 8.18 9.44 10.79
C THR A 143 7.84 10.83 10.29
N ASN A 144 8.86 11.58 9.87
CA ASN A 144 8.66 12.87 9.22
C ASN A 144 7.98 12.65 7.86
N SER A 145 6.81 13.26 7.64
CA SER A 145 6.02 13.08 6.43
C SER A 145 6.63 13.71 5.17
N SER A 146 7.59 14.61 5.30
CA SER A 146 8.29 15.25 4.17
C SER A 146 9.55 14.48 3.76
N THR A 147 10.28 13.91 4.72
CA THR A 147 11.55 13.21 4.45
C THR A 147 11.43 11.70 4.51
N PHE A 148 10.31 11.17 5.02
CA PHE A 148 10.08 9.75 5.30
C PHE A 148 11.13 9.11 6.21
N ARG A 149 11.87 9.92 6.97
CA ARG A 149 12.86 9.45 7.94
C ARG A 149 12.28 9.37 9.35
N PHE A 150 12.82 8.47 10.14
CA PHE A 150 12.52 8.36 11.56
C PHE A 150 12.77 9.67 12.29
N THR A 151 11.91 9.97 13.25
CA THR A 151 12.10 11.05 14.22
C THR A 151 11.49 10.64 15.56
N CYS A 152 12.13 11.06 16.65
CA CYS A 152 11.60 10.95 17.99
C CYS A 152 10.91 12.25 18.38
N LEU A 153 9.60 12.22 18.61
CA LEU A 153 8.85 13.38 19.07
C LEU A 153 9.04 13.53 20.58
N CYS A 154 9.75 14.57 20.99
CA CYS A 154 9.95 14.94 22.38
C CYS A 154 9.07 16.12 22.76
N ARG A 155 8.95 16.39 24.07
CA ARG A 155 8.06 17.42 24.60
C ARG A 155 8.40 18.83 24.09
N ASP A 156 9.68 19.09 23.85
CA ASP A 156 10.21 20.36 23.36
C ASP A 156 10.20 20.42 21.83
N GLN A 157 10.82 19.45 21.16
CA GLN A 157 10.89 19.39 19.70
C GLN A 157 11.19 17.98 19.18
N PRO A 158 11.03 17.72 17.86
CA PRO A 158 11.48 16.47 17.26
C PRO A 158 13.00 16.34 17.26
N TYR A 159 13.50 15.14 17.57
CA TYR A 159 14.91 14.77 17.49
C TYR A 159 15.13 13.60 16.52
N PRO A 160 16.37 13.37 16.03
CA PRO A 160 16.63 12.26 15.10
C PRO A 160 16.57 10.87 15.74
N TYR A 161 16.83 10.72 17.06
CA TYR A 161 16.97 9.41 17.71
C TYR A 161 16.21 9.31 19.04
N ASN A 162 16.52 10.18 20.01
CA ASN A 162 15.96 10.15 21.36
C ASN A 162 15.85 11.56 21.97
N CYS A 163 15.10 11.68 23.07
CA CYS A 163 14.95 12.91 23.81
C CYS A 163 16.18 13.21 24.66
N PRO A 164 16.66 14.47 24.66
CA PRO A 164 17.77 14.86 25.51
C PRO A 164 17.36 14.74 26.98
N LYS A 165 18.25 14.20 27.82
CA LYS A 165 18.05 14.25 29.27
C LYS A 165 18.01 15.71 29.71
N ALA A 166 17.02 16.07 30.52
CA ALA A 166 16.96 17.40 31.11
C ALA A 166 18.31 17.69 31.80
N LYS A 167 18.96 18.81 31.45
CA LYS A 167 20.12 19.29 32.20
C LYS A 167 19.63 19.60 33.60
N GLY A 168 19.84 18.68 34.54
CA GLY A 168 19.62 18.95 35.95
C GLY A 168 20.43 20.19 36.31
N ASN A 169 19.76 21.25 36.75
CA ASN A 169 20.44 22.36 37.40
C ASN A 169 21.18 21.76 38.60
N ASN A 170 22.51 21.70 38.50
CA ASN A 170 23.39 21.42 39.62
C ASN A 170 23.27 22.59 40.61
N SER A 171 22.22 22.59 41.44
CA SER A 171 22.26 23.30 42.71
C SER A 171 23.19 22.53 43.64
N LYS A 172 24.49 22.83 43.54
CA LYS A 172 25.47 22.53 44.59
C LYS A 172 24.99 23.23 45.87
N ASN A 173 24.32 22.52 46.76
CA ASN A 173 24.24 22.92 48.15
C ASN A 173 25.49 22.37 48.85
N SER A 174 26.54 23.20 48.90
CA SER A 174 27.58 23.08 49.90
C SER A 174 26.94 23.41 51.26
N ALA A 175 26.56 22.40 52.04
CA ALA A 175 26.28 22.57 53.46
C ALA A 175 27.51 22.12 54.25
N HIS A 176 28.20 23.13 54.78
CA HIS A 176 29.18 23.05 55.86
C HIS A 176 28.44 22.90 57.21
N SER A 177 29.20 22.60 58.27
CA SER A 177 28.83 22.57 59.70
C SER A 177 28.30 21.23 60.22
N ASP A 178 28.74 20.69 61.36
CA ASP A 178 29.86 20.92 62.29
C ASP A 178 30.08 19.59 63.05
#